data_AF-A0A8S0ZFQ9-F1
#
_entry.id   AF-A0A8S0ZFQ9-F1
#
_cell.length_a   1.000
_cell.length_b   1.000
_cell.length_c   1.000
_cell.angle_alpha   90.00
_cell.angle_beta   90.00
_cell.angle_gamma   90.00
#
_symmetry.space_group_name_H-M   'P 1'
#
loop_
_entity.id
_entity.type
_entity.pdbx_description
1 polymer ?
#
loop_
_entity_poly.entity_id
_entity_poly.type
_entity_poly.pdbx_seq_one_letter_code
_entity_poly.pdbx_strand_id
1 'polypeptide(L)'
;MDKLVSYTIKTVHKAYREKMLTPTSFIDLSLQKAKQTNELNAFVTLTEDEAENHAIESEKRFYIDKNTKSLDGISIGIKDNFCTSSIVTTCASDMLKNFVPTYDATVYSRLRNAGACLIGKCNLDEFAMGSGTVDSLFGPTRNPWGYTKDRWRIAGGSSGGSAVAVTSGACVAAIGSDTGGSTRNPAALCGVVGLKPTYGLVSRYGLIPLVNSMDVPGILARTVEDAITILNTIAGPDVLDSTTFKEPFNPIELGDIDLGRVRIGIPKEYHCQGMSKEIIETWSYVIDLLEKEKVKMKSVSLPNTSVSIAVYSILNQCEVASNMARYDGVEFGLRTKEDSSTEELYASTRLKGFNNVVRSRILAGNYFLLTKNYQNYYIKALQLRRLIHDDFKNVFNGENAVDLLLTPTTLSDAPLFEEFTSKNNRDQCAYQDYCTQPANMAGIPAVSIPICLSKNNLPLSLQLMGPRLSEALMMNVAKHIESIVKFPALNYP
;
A
#
# COMPACT_ATOMS: atom_id res chain seq x y z
N MET A 1 6.45 20.30 -20.20
CA MET A 1 5.68 19.59 -19.16
C MET A 1 5.98 18.13 -19.34
N ASP A 2 6.47 17.50 -18.28
CA ASP A 2 6.72 16.06 -18.25
C ASP A 2 5.39 15.32 -18.48
N LYS A 3 5.23 14.68 -19.63
CA LYS A 3 3.98 13.98 -19.97
C LYS A 3 3.83 12.67 -19.17
N LEU A 4 4.89 12.18 -18.53
CA LEU A 4 4.91 10.88 -17.84
C LEU A 4 3.89 10.79 -16.71
N VAL A 5 3.75 11.86 -15.93
CA VAL A 5 2.79 11.94 -14.82
C VAL A 5 1.32 11.90 -15.28
N SER A 6 1.06 12.05 -16.58
CA SER A 6 -0.30 12.03 -17.15
C SER A 6 -0.68 10.73 -17.86
N TYR A 7 0.29 9.85 -18.11
CA TYR A 7 0.02 8.59 -18.79
C TYR A 7 -0.77 7.64 -17.88
N THR A 8 -1.76 6.93 -18.41
CA THR A 8 -2.45 5.82 -17.75
C THR A 8 -2.18 4.56 -18.56
N ILE A 9 -2.50 3.37 -18.05
CA ILE A 9 -2.30 2.12 -18.81
C ILE A 9 -2.97 2.24 -20.19
N LYS A 10 -4.20 2.77 -20.19
CA LYS A 10 -5.00 3.00 -21.40
C LYS A 10 -4.36 3.98 -22.37
N THR A 11 -3.83 5.12 -21.90
CA THR A 11 -3.24 6.12 -22.80
C THR A 11 -1.86 5.72 -23.31
N VAL A 12 -1.08 4.96 -22.52
CA VAL A 12 0.18 4.33 -22.98
C VAL A 12 -0.10 3.35 -24.11
N HIS A 13 -1.03 2.41 -23.91
CA HIS A 13 -1.39 1.45 -24.95
C HIS A 13 -2.00 2.11 -26.19
N LYS A 14 -2.75 3.21 -26.02
CA LYS A 14 -3.22 4.01 -27.16
C LYS A 14 -2.04 4.60 -27.94
N ALA A 15 -1.06 5.18 -27.24
CA ALA A 15 0.14 5.74 -27.87
C ALA A 15 0.95 4.68 -28.62
N TYR A 16 1.00 3.44 -28.13
CA TYR A 16 1.63 2.32 -28.85
C TYR A 16 0.87 1.95 -30.13
N ARG A 17 -0.46 1.82 -30.08
CA ARG A 17 -1.27 1.55 -31.30
C ARG A 17 -1.10 2.64 -32.36
N GLU A 18 -0.99 3.89 -31.92
CA GLU A 18 -0.81 5.06 -32.77
C GLU A 18 0.67 5.29 -33.14
N LYS A 19 1.60 4.44 -32.68
CA LYS A 19 3.05 4.52 -32.89
C LYS A 19 3.67 5.87 -32.48
N MET A 20 3.05 6.57 -31.54
CA MET A 20 3.59 7.79 -30.92
C MET A 20 4.65 7.46 -29.86
N LEU A 21 4.54 6.28 -29.26
CA LEU A 21 5.53 5.69 -28.37
C LEU A 21 5.68 4.21 -28.73
N THR A 22 6.81 3.62 -28.35
CA THR A 22 6.99 2.17 -28.31
C THR A 22 7.21 1.71 -26.86
N PRO A 23 6.96 0.43 -26.53
CA PRO A 23 7.31 -0.12 -25.22
C PRO A 23 8.74 0.21 -24.79
N THR A 24 9.73 0.00 -25.66
CA THR A 24 11.14 0.32 -25.35
C THR A 24 11.31 1.81 -25.01
N SER A 25 10.87 2.72 -25.90
CA SER A 25 11.01 4.17 -25.65
C SER A 25 10.28 4.65 -24.38
N PHE A 26 9.15 4.05 -24.02
CA PHE A 26 8.40 4.44 -22.83
C PHE A 26 9.06 3.95 -21.54
N ILE A 27 9.63 2.74 -21.56
CA ILE A 27 10.39 2.21 -20.44
C ILE A 27 11.70 2.98 -20.24
N ASP A 28 12.38 3.36 -21.32
CA ASP A 28 13.56 4.24 -21.25
C ASP A 28 13.23 5.56 -20.56
N LEU A 29 12.11 6.20 -20.94
CA LEU A 29 11.63 7.43 -20.30
C LEU A 29 11.29 7.22 -18.82
N SER A 30 10.70 6.07 -18.46
CA SER A 30 10.37 5.71 -17.08
C SER A 30 11.64 5.53 -16.23
N LEU A 31 12.65 4.83 -16.74
CA LEU A 31 13.96 4.67 -16.10
C LEU A 31 14.70 6.00 -15.95
N GLN A 32 14.66 6.85 -16.99
CA GLN A 32 15.23 8.20 -16.92
C GLN A 32 14.55 9.03 -15.83
N LYS A 33 13.21 8.97 -15.71
CA LYS A 33 12.50 9.69 -14.64
C LYS A 33 12.86 9.15 -13.26
N ALA A 34 13.01 7.83 -13.11
CA ALA A 34 13.46 7.21 -11.86
C ALA A 34 14.85 7.71 -11.45
N LYS A 35 15.78 7.85 -12.40
CA LYS A 35 17.13 8.42 -12.17
C LYS A 35 17.11 9.92 -11.85
N GLN A 36 16.28 10.68 -12.56
CA GLN A 36 16.13 12.13 -12.36
C GLN A 36 15.52 12.50 -11.02
N THR A 37 14.74 11.59 -10.43
CA THR A 37 14.05 11.80 -9.14
C THR A 37 14.68 10.98 -8.00
N ASN A 38 15.94 10.57 -8.16
CA ASN A 38 16.68 9.76 -7.20
C ASN A 38 16.76 10.41 -5.80
N GLU A 39 16.75 11.74 -5.72
CA GLU A 39 16.71 12.49 -4.46
C GLU A 39 15.43 12.26 -3.65
N LEU A 40 14.34 11.81 -4.28
CA LEU A 40 13.12 11.41 -3.58
C LEU A 40 13.23 10.02 -2.96
N ASN A 41 14.23 9.24 -3.37
CA ASN A 41 14.57 7.92 -2.81
C ASN A 41 13.39 6.93 -2.86
N ALA A 42 12.74 6.86 -4.02
CA ALA A 42 11.59 5.99 -4.26
C ALA A 42 11.99 4.51 -4.45
N PHE A 43 13.21 4.25 -4.93
CA PHE A 43 13.71 2.91 -5.24
C PHE A 43 14.95 2.57 -4.39
N VAL A 44 14.99 1.34 -3.88
CA VAL A 44 16.18 0.72 -3.28
C VAL A 44 17.08 0.14 -4.37
N THR A 45 16.47 -0.41 -5.43
CA THR A 45 17.18 -1.02 -6.55
C THR A 45 16.45 -0.71 -7.84
N LEU A 46 17.13 -0.10 -8.80
CA LEU A 46 16.64 -0.01 -10.18
C LEU A 46 17.02 -1.30 -10.93
N THR A 47 16.13 -1.75 -11.80
CA THR A 47 16.30 -3.01 -12.54
C THR A 47 16.38 -2.73 -14.04
N GLU A 48 17.39 -1.95 -14.44
CA GLU A 48 17.53 -1.43 -15.82
C GLU A 48 17.54 -2.55 -16.86
N ASP A 49 18.43 -3.53 -16.71
CA ASP A 49 18.55 -4.65 -17.65
C ASP A 49 17.22 -5.45 -17.76
N GLU A 50 16.56 -5.71 -16.63
CA GLU A 50 15.26 -6.41 -16.63
C GLU A 50 14.16 -5.56 -17.26
N ALA A 51 14.13 -4.25 -16.99
CA ALA A 51 13.15 -3.33 -17.56
C ALA A 51 13.28 -3.28 -19.09
N GLU A 52 14.51 -3.15 -19.59
CA GLU A 52 14.84 -3.13 -21.02
C GLU A 52 14.46 -4.45 -21.69
N ASN A 53 14.83 -5.59 -21.10
CA ASN A 53 14.46 -6.91 -21.61
C ASN A 53 12.94 -7.10 -21.70
N HIS A 54 12.20 -6.76 -20.63
CA HIS A 54 10.74 -6.81 -20.64
C HIS A 54 10.13 -5.88 -21.70
N ALA A 55 10.74 -4.71 -21.95
CA ALA A 55 10.28 -3.76 -22.94
C ALA A 55 10.45 -4.28 -24.36
N ILE A 56 11.62 -4.86 -24.68
CA ILE A 56 11.91 -5.49 -25.98
C ILE A 56 10.91 -6.63 -26.25
N GLU A 57 10.66 -7.49 -25.26
CA GLU A 57 9.68 -8.56 -25.40
C GLU A 57 8.25 -8.04 -25.60
N SER A 58 7.88 -6.98 -24.87
CA SER A 58 6.57 -6.33 -25.01
C SER A 58 6.41 -5.72 -26.39
N GLU A 59 7.46 -5.06 -26.91
CA GLU A 59 7.47 -4.46 -28.25
C GLU A 59 7.33 -5.52 -29.35
N LYS A 60 8.03 -6.64 -29.20
CA LYS A 60 7.87 -7.80 -30.09
C LYS A 60 6.44 -8.33 -30.05
N ARG A 61 5.86 -8.55 -28.87
CA ARG A 61 4.47 -9.02 -28.72
C ARG A 61 3.47 -8.05 -29.38
N PHE A 62 3.73 -6.76 -29.25
CA PHE A 62 2.84 -5.71 -29.74
C PHE A 62 2.86 -5.58 -31.28
N TYR A 63 4.05 -5.49 -31.88
CA TYR A 63 4.19 -5.14 -33.30
C TYR A 63 4.50 -6.30 -34.23
N ILE A 64 5.17 -7.36 -33.74
CA ILE A 64 5.59 -8.50 -34.54
C ILE A 64 4.59 -9.64 -34.37
N ASP A 65 4.44 -10.15 -33.14
CA ASP A 65 3.64 -11.33 -32.88
C ASP A 65 2.13 -11.01 -32.90
N LYS A 66 1.76 -9.73 -32.73
CA LYS A 66 0.37 -9.23 -32.63
C LYS A 66 -0.44 -9.98 -31.57
N ASN A 67 0.22 -10.33 -30.46
CA ASN A 67 -0.35 -11.07 -29.33
C ASN A 67 -0.20 -10.24 -28.05
N THR A 68 -0.91 -9.11 -28.02
CA THR A 68 -0.82 -8.12 -26.92
C THR A 68 -1.44 -8.65 -25.64
N LYS A 69 -0.74 -8.44 -24.53
CA LYS A 69 -1.19 -8.71 -23.16
C LYS A 69 -1.73 -7.45 -22.49
N SER A 70 -2.42 -7.62 -21.36
CA SER A 70 -3.10 -6.53 -20.64
C SER A 70 -2.16 -5.47 -20.06
N LEU A 71 -0.88 -5.78 -19.84
CA LEU A 71 0.11 -4.86 -19.27
C LEU A 71 1.39 -4.75 -20.12
N ASP A 72 1.37 -5.15 -21.39
CA ASP A 72 2.56 -5.06 -22.26
C ASP A 72 3.12 -3.63 -22.28
N GLY A 73 4.42 -3.51 -21.94
CA GLY A 73 5.15 -2.25 -21.92
C GLY A 73 4.78 -1.28 -20.80
N ILE A 74 3.98 -1.71 -19.82
CA ILE A 74 3.59 -0.84 -18.69
C ILE A 74 4.67 -0.87 -17.61
N SER A 75 5.18 0.31 -17.22
CA SER A 75 6.17 0.46 -16.15
C SER A 75 5.55 0.23 -14.76
N ILE A 76 6.12 -0.70 -13.99
CA ILE A 76 5.66 -1.02 -12.64
C ILE A 76 6.80 -0.98 -11.61
N GLY A 77 6.48 -0.50 -10.41
CA GLY A 77 7.33 -0.64 -9.22
C GLY A 77 6.85 -1.75 -8.31
N ILE A 78 7.76 -2.46 -7.65
CA ILE A 78 7.41 -3.51 -6.68
C ILE A 78 8.07 -3.18 -5.34
N LYS A 79 7.28 -3.02 -4.27
CA LYS A 79 7.84 -2.79 -2.92
C LYS A 79 8.88 -3.86 -2.57
N ASP A 80 9.98 -3.45 -1.94
CA ASP A 80 11.13 -4.31 -1.69
C ASP A 80 10.96 -5.34 -0.55
N ASN A 81 9.71 -5.64 -0.17
CA ASN A 81 9.35 -6.80 0.64
C ASN A 81 8.61 -7.89 -0.16
N PHE A 82 8.56 -7.78 -1.49
CA PHE A 82 8.14 -8.86 -2.37
C PHE A 82 9.37 -9.53 -2.98
N CYS A 83 9.42 -10.85 -2.90
CA CYS A 83 10.45 -11.66 -3.53
C CYS A 83 10.37 -11.55 -5.06
N THR A 84 11.52 -11.37 -5.68
CA THR A 84 11.72 -11.30 -7.12
C THR A 84 12.94 -12.15 -7.42
N SER A 85 12.77 -13.23 -8.17
CA SER A 85 13.86 -14.17 -8.44
C SER A 85 15.05 -13.44 -9.05
N SER A 86 16.25 -13.73 -8.54
CA SER A 86 17.52 -13.15 -9.04
C SER A 86 17.68 -11.64 -8.85
N ILE A 87 16.72 -10.95 -8.23
CA ILE A 87 16.78 -9.52 -7.92
C ILE A 87 16.74 -9.38 -6.40
N VAL A 88 17.66 -8.59 -5.84
CA VAL A 88 17.75 -8.42 -4.38
C VAL A 88 16.42 -7.98 -3.75
N THR A 89 16.08 -8.57 -2.60
CA THR A 89 14.94 -8.19 -1.77
C THR A 89 15.43 -7.93 -0.36
N THR A 90 15.42 -6.68 0.08
CA THR A 90 16.11 -6.27 1.32
C THR A 90 15.17 -5.96 2.47
N CYS A 91 13.88 -5.76 2.22
CA CYS A 91 12.93 -5.21 3.19
C CYS A 91 13.43 -3.89 3.83
N ALA A 92 14.28 -3.13 3.14
CA ALA A 92 14.97 -1.96 3.67
C ALA A 92 15.77 -2.22 4.96
N SER A 93 16.32 -3.43 5.14
CA SER A 93 16.99 -3.89 6.36
C SER A 93 18.42 -4.37 6.10
N ASP A 94 19.33 -4.15 7.06
CA ASP A 94 20.68 -4.72 7.00
C ASP A 94 20.64 -6.25 7.08
N MET A 95 19.59 -6.80 7.73
CA MET A 95 19.35 -8.24 7.82
C MET A 95 19.25 -8.93 6.45
N LEU A 96 18.68 -8.27 5.45
CA LEU A 96 18.44 -8.85 4.12
C LEU A 96 19.11 -8.07 3.00
N LYS A 97 20.06 -7.16 3.29
CA LYS A 97 20.64 -6.25 2.29
C LYS A 97 21.23 -6.95 1.04
N ASN A 98 21.68 -8.20 1.21
CA ASN A 98 22.29 -9.02 0.16
C ASN A 98 21.43 -10.25 -0.18
N PHE A 99 20.18 -10.33 0.28
CA PHE A 99 19.33 -11.48 0.04
C PHE A 99 18.79 -11.47 -1.39
N VAL A 100 19.15 -12.50 -2.16
CA VAL A 100 18.66 -12.72 -3.53
C VAL A 100 17.72 -13.92 -3.50
N PRO A 101 16.39 -13.71 -3.63
CA PRO A 101 15.42 -14.80 -3.69
C PRO A 101 15.64 -15.70 -4.90
N THR A 102 15.34 -16.99 -4.74
CA THR A 102 15.34 -17.99 -5.81
C THR A 102 13.95 -18.21 -6.44
N TYR A 103 12.97 -17.38 -6.06
CA TYR A 103 11.58 -17.49 -6.49
C TYR A 103 10.93 -16.11 -6.57
N ASP A 104 9.91 -16.02 -7.42
CA ASP A 104 9.06 -14.84 -7.56
C ASP A 104 7.89 -14.91 -6.57
N ALA A 105 7.51 -13.77 -6.00
CA ALA A 105 6.21 -13.59 -5.38
C ALA A 105 5.10 -13.77 -6.43
N THR A 106 3.97 -14.37 -6.05
CA THR A 106 2.87 -14.65 -7.00
C THR A 106 2.36 -13.38 -7.67
N VAL A 107 2.30 -12.27 -6.93
CA VAL A 107 1.92 -10.95 -7.46
C VAL A 107 2.86 -10.51 -8.59
N TYR A 108 4.17 -10.63 -8.39
CA TYR A 108 5.15 -10.25 -9.42
C TYR A 108 5.09 -11.18 -10.63
N SER A 109 5.02 -12.50 -10.40
CA SER A 109 4.85 -13.49 -11.48
C SER A 109 3.64 -13.17 -12.36
N ARG A 110 2.49 -12.84 -11.77
CA ARG A 110 1.27 -12.48 -12.52
C ARG A 110 1.44 -11.21 -13.35
N LEU A 111 2.07 -10.18 -12.78
CA LEU A 111 2.35 -8.92 -13.50
C LEU A 111 3.30 -9.11 -14.67
N ARG A 112 4.43 -9.80 -14.44
CA ARG A 112 5.41 -10.13 -15.49
C ARG A 112 4.77 -10.97 -16.59
N ASN A 113 3.97 -11.98 -16.22
CA ASN A 113 3.24 -12.80 -17.18
C ASN A 113 2.20 -12.01 -17.99
N ALA A 114 1.68 -10.91 -17.46
CA ALA A 114 0.80 -9.97 -18.17
C ALA A 114 1.53 -8.93 -19.02
N GLY A 115 2.87 -8.96 -19.06
CA GLY A 115 3.70 -8.10 -19.90
C GLY A 115 4.21 -6.82 -19.23
N ALA A 116 4.00 -6.66 -17.92
CA ALA A 116 4.49 -5.48 -17.20
C ALA A 116 6.02 -5.47 -17.09
N CYS A 117 6.61 -4.28 -17.19
CA CYS A 117 8.06 -4.08 -17.09
C CYS A 117 8.44 -3.56 -15.71
N LEU A 118 9.29 -4.30 -14.99
CA LEU A 118 9.77 -3.92 -13.67
C LEU A 118 10.81 -2.79 -13.76
N ILE A 119 10.50 -1.61 -13.24
CA ILE A 119 11.43 -0.47 -13.17
C ILE A 119 12.40 -0.62 -11.98
N GLY A 120 11.91 -1.14 -10.86
CA GLY A 120 12.73 -1.35 -9.69
C GLY A 120 11.97 -1.79 -8.45
N LYS A 121 12.76 -2.04 -7.41
CA LYS A 121 12.32 -2.38 -6.06
C LYS A 121 12.11 -1.10 -5.24
N CYS A 122 10.87 -0.82 -4.85
CA CYS A 122 10.51 0.42 -4.19
C CYS A 122 10.87 0.40 -2.69
N ASN A 123 11.30 1.55 -2.18
CA ASN A 123 11.69 1.76 -0.79
C ASN A 123 10.50 1.67 0.19
N LEU A 124 10.80 1.35 1.45
CA LEU A 124 9.84 1.07 2.51
C LEU A 124 10.45 1.32 3.90
N ASP A 125 9.60 1.47 4.92
CA ASP A 125 10.06 1.31 6.31
C ASP A 125 10.57 -0.12 6.53
N GLU A 126 11.60 -0.29 7.35
CA GLU A 126 12.24 -1.60 7.59
C GLU A 126 11.20 -2.68 7.96
N PHE A 127 11.18 -3.78 7.20
CA PHE A 127 10.18 -4.86 7.34
C PHE A 127 8.73 -4.39 7.38
N ALA A 128 8.41 -3.32 6.67
CA ALA A 128 7.11 -2.67 6.63
C ALA A 128 6.64 -2.05 7.97
N MET A 129 7.54 -1.84 8.93
CA MET A 129 7.24 -1.37 10.30
C MET A 129 7.33 0.15 10.46
N GLY A 130 6.42 0.89 9.83
CA GLY A 130 6.32 2.33 10.00
C GLY A 130 5.21 2.94 9.16
N SER A 131 5.03 4.25 9.31
CA SER A 131 3.98 5.03 8.65
C SER A 131 4.55 6.28 7.94
N GLY A 132 5.84 6.29 7.64
CA GLY A 132 6.52 7.46 7.06
C GLY A 132 7.59 7.17 6.01
N THR A 133 8.01 5.92 5.87
CA THR A 133 9.17 5.50 5.06
C THR A 133 10.42 6.29 5.47
N VAL A 134 10.64 6.39 6.78
CA VAL A 134 11.78 7.10 7.39
C VAL A 134 12.78 6.16 8.06
N ASP A 135 12.34 4.93 8.36
CA ASP A 135 13.14 3.92 9.07
C ASP A 135 13.93 3.00 8.12
N SER A 136 13.98 3.33 6.82
CA SER A 136 14.70 2.54 5.80
C SER A 136 16.22 2.59 5.97
N LEU A 137 16.90 1.44 5.82
CA LEU A 137 18.35 1.36 5.71
C LEU A 137 18.91 2.28 4.61
N PHE A 138 18.18 2.44 3.51
CA PHE A 138 18.59 3.22 2.34
C PHE A 138 18.25 4.71 2.47
N GLY A 139 17.84 5.14 3.67
CA GLY A 139 17.41 6.50 3.94
C GLY A 139 15.94 6.75 3.61
N PRO A 140 15.41 7.91 4.02
CA PRO A 140 13.99 8.18 3.92
C PRO A 140 13.53 8.43 2.48
N THR A 141 12.29 8.03 2.17
CA THR A 141 11.59 8.47 0.95
C THR A 141 10.94 9.83 1.19
N ARG A 142 11.11 10.74 0.24
CA ARG A 142 10.63 12.12 0.33
C ARG A 142 9.41 12.34 -0.53
N ASN A 143 8.39 12.98 0.02
CA ASN A 143 7.18 13.30 -0.72
C ASN A 143 7.49 14.38 -1.78
N PRO A 144 7.15 14.18 -3.06
CA PRO A 144 7.41 15.15 -4.11
C PRO A 144 6.55 16.43 -3.97
N TRP A 145 5.40 16.37 -3.31
CA TRP A 145 4.53 17.54 -3.12
C TRP A 145 5.18 18.55 -2.17
N GLY A 146 5.51 19.72 -2.70
CA GLY A 146 6.16 20.79 -1.95
C GLY A 146 7.58 20.45 -1.50
N TYR A 147 8.26 19.54 -2.22
CA TYR A 147 9.63 19.15 -1.91
C TYR A 147 10.62 20.31 -2.12
N THR A 148 11.46 20.51 -1.11
CA THR A 148 12.71 21.26 -1.24
C THR A 148 13.81 20.49 -0.52
N LYS A 149 15.07 20.73 -0.89
CA LYS A 149 16.22 20.04 -0.30
C LYS A 149 16.31 20.23 1.22
N ASP A 150 15.96 21.43 1.70
CA ASP A 150 16.08 21.81 3.11
C ASP A 150 14.80 21.55 3.91
N ARG A 151 13.65 21.43 3.23
CA ARG A 151 12.35 21.23 3.87
C ARG A 151 11.47 20.32 3.04
N TRP A 152 11.20 19.14 3.57
CA TRP A 152 10.42 18.11 2.89
C TRP A 152 9.51 17.36 3.86
N ARG A 153 8.58 16.58 3.30
CA ARG A 153 7.50 15.89 4.00
C ARG A 153 7.63 14.40 3.83
N ILE A 154 7.13 13.64 4.80
CA ILE A 154 7.10 12.19 4.68
C ILE A 154 6.22 11.76 3.50
N ALA A 155 6.59 10.66 2.84
CA ALA A 155 5.79 10.04 1.80
C ALA A 155 4.61 9.20 2.35
N GLY A 156 4.48 9.12 3.67
CA GLY A 156 3.68 8.09 4.34
C GLY A 156 4.39 6.74 4.32
N GLY A 157 3.76 5.72 4.88
CA GLY A 157 4.41 4.43 5.00
C GLY A 157 3.49 3.27 5.35
N SER A 158 3.96 2.04 5.21
CA SER A 158 5.35 1.69 4.85
C SER A 158 5.62 1.56 3.36
N SER A 159 4.67 1.82 2.46
CA SER A 159 4.87 1.75 1.00
C SER A 159 5.14 3.12 0.36
N GLY A 160 5.87 4.02 1.03
CA GLY A 160 6.11 5.38 0.55
C GLY A 160 6.88 5.41 -0.77
N GLY A 161 7.89 4.55 -0.94
CA GLY A 161 8.62 4.45 -2.21
C GLY A 161 7.72 4.08 -3.39
N SER A 162 6.78 3.14 -3.18
CA SER A 162 5.80 2.77 -4.20
C SER A 162 4.87 3.93 -4.57
N ALA A 163 4.45 4.73 -3.58
CA ALA A 163 3.60 5.89 -3.83
C ALA A 163 4.36 6.96 -4.62
N VAL A 164 5.58 7.29 -4.19
CA VAL A 164 6.41 8.31 -4.85
C VAL A 164 6.78 7.88 -6.27
N ALA A 165 7.09 6.61 -6.53
CA ALA A 165 7.36 6.10 -7.87
C ALA A 165 6.19 6.35 -8.84
N VAL A 166 4.94 6.20 -8.36
CA VAL A 166 3.73 6.47 -9.16
C VAL A 166 3.49 7.96 -9.31
N THR A 167 3.61 8.72 -8.21
CA THR A 167 3.37 10.17 -8.19
C THR A 167 4.37 10.91 -9.07
N SER A 168 5.66 10.52 -9.07
CA SER A 168 6.71 11.16 -9.87
C SER A 168 6.67 10.80 -11.35
N GLY A 169 5.84 9.83 -11.75
CA GLY A 169 5.76 9.35 -13.14
C GLY A 169 6.84 8.32 -13.52
N ALA A 170 7.69 7.89 -12.58
CA ALA A 170 8.66 6.83 -12.82
C ALA A 170 7.99 5.47 -13.10
N CYS A 171 6.82 5.21 -12.51
CA CYS A 171 6.00 4.03 -12.78
C CYS A 171 4.55 4.43 -13.09
N VAL A 172 3.83 3.65 -13.88
CA VAL A 172 2.37 3.81 -14.08
C VAL A 172 1.58 3.33 -12.87
N ALA A 173 2.00 2.21 -12.31
CA ALA A 173 1.45 1.64 -11.09
C ALA A 173 2.57 1.03 -10.25
N ALA A 174 2.30 0.78 -8.98
CA ALA A 174 3.23 0.07 -8.11
C ALA A 174 2.47 -0.86 -7.16
N ILE A 175 3.15 -1.93 -6.75
CA ILE A 175 2.68 -2.80 -5.69
C ILE A 175 3.24 -2.32 -4.36
N GLY A 176 2.35 -2.25 -3.37
CA GLY A 176 2.67 -2.03 -1.97
C GLY A 176 2.22 -3.21 -1.12
N SER A 177 2.34 -3.07 0.20
CA SER A 177 1.66 -3.94 1.16
C SER A 177 0.88 -3.08 2.13
N ASP A 178 -0.22 -3.60 2.65
CA ASP A 178 -1.09 -2.90 3.60
C ASP A 178 -1.44 -3.82 4.77
N THR A 179 -0.83 -3.53 5.92
CA THR A 179 -1.06 -4.29 7.17
C THR A 179 -1.94 -3.51 8.15
N GLY A 180 -1.82 -2.18 8.16
CA GLY A 180 -2.65 -1.27 8.97
C GLY A 180 -3.01 0.04 8.25
N GLY A 181 -2.80 0.13 6.94
CA GLY A 181 -2.84 1.38 6.18
C GLY A 181 -1.69 1.57 5.23
N SER A 182 -0.72 0.65 5.21
CA SER A 182 0.58 0.85 4.57
C SER A 182 0.57 1.03 3.05
N THR A 183 -0.58 0.92 2.39
CA THR A 183 -0.81 1.33 0.99
C THR A 183 -1.66 2.60 0.91
N ARG A 184 -2.75 2.66 1.69
CA ARG A 184 -3.70 3.79 1.67
C ARG A 184 -3.12 5.08 2.27
N ASN A 185 -2.37 5.00 3.36
CA ASN A 185 -1.69 6.13 3.98
C ASN A 185 -0.70 6.81 3.00
N PRO A 186 0.29 6.11 2.42
CA PRO A 186 1.21 6.76 1.49
C PRO A 186 0.52 7.22 0.19
N ALA A 187 -0.49 6.50 -0.29
CA ALA A 187 -1.30 6.94 -1.43
C ALA A 187 -2.01 8.28 -1.14
N ALA A 188 -2.63 8.39 0.04
CA ALA A 188 -3.31 9.60 0.48
C ALA A 188 -2.37 10.80 0.57
N LEU A 189 -1.16 10.60 1.12
CA LEU A 189 -0.19 11.67 1.32
C LEU A 189 0.55 12.06 0.04
N CYS A 190 0.69 11.14 -0.92
CA CYS A 190 1.35 11.39 -2.20
C CYS A 190 0.38 11.69 -3.35
N GLY A 191 -0.93 11.74 -3.08
CA GLY A 191 -1.93 12.17 -4.06
C GLY A 191 -2.15 11.17 -5.20
N VAL A 192 -2.20 9.88 -4.88
CA VAL A 192 -2.47 8.78 -5.83
C VAL A 192 -3.56 7.86 -5.28
N VAL A 193 -4.13 7.02 -6.14
CA VAL A 193 -5.11 6.02 -5.72
C VAL A 193 -4.40 4.87 -5.02
N GLY A 194 -4.87 4.51 -3.83
CA GLY A 194 -4.32 3.41 -3.03
C GLY A 194 -5.37 2.37 -2.69
N LEU A 195 -5.32 1.21 -3.32
CA LEU A 195 -6.27 0.12 -3.10
C LEU A 195 -5.67 -0.95 -2.20
N LYS A 196 -6.37 -1.25 -1.11
CA LYS A 196 -6.22 -2.47 -0.32
C LYS A 196 -7.39 -3.42 -0.64
N PRO A 197 -7.16 -4.51 -1.39
CA PRO A 197 -8.19 -5.51 -1.66
C PRO A 197 -8.70 -6.22 -0.39
N THR A 198 -9.74 -7.03 -0.55
CA THR A 198 -10.20 -7.97 0.47
C THR A 198 -9.07 -8.91 0.89
N TYR A 199 -8.95 -9.18 2.20
CA TYR A 199 -8.00 -10.18 2.69
C TYR A 199 -8.30 -11.56 2.09
N GLY A 200 -7.29 -12.14 1.42
CA GLY A 200 -7.39 -13.41 0.68
C GLY A 200 -7.73 -13.28 -0.80
N LEU A 201 -8.00 -12.06 -1.33
CA LEU A 201 -8.27 -11.87 -2.76
C LEU A 201 -7.00 -11.91 -3.62
N VAL A 202 -5.87 -11.46 -3.06
CA VAL A 202 -4.55 -11.45 -3.71
C VAL A 202 -3.59 -12.26 -2.85
N SER A 203 -2.81 -13.13 -3.50
CA SER A 203 -1.86 -14.03 -2.83
C SER A 203 -0.76 -13.27 -2.09
N ARG A 204 -0.43 -13.77 -0.89
CA ARG A 204 0.70 -13.32 -0.06
C ARG A 204 1.94 -14.19 -0.26
N TYR A 205 1.92 -15.19 -1.15
CA TYR A 205 3.11 -15.99 -1.42
C TYR A 205 4.23 -15.11 -1.99
N GLY A 206 5.40 -15.17 -1.33
CA GLY A 206 6.57 -14.34 -1.60
C GLY A 206 6.46 -12.88 -1.14
N LEU A 207 5.38 -12.48 -0.47
CA LEU A 207 5.39 -11.28 0.38
C LEU A 207 6.06 -11.64 1.70
N ILE A 208 7.18 -10.99 2.02
CA ILE A 208 7.83 -11.11 3.32
C ILE A 208 6.91 -10.50 4.39
N PRO A 209 6.41 -11.31 5.34
CA PRO A 209 5.26 -10.91 6.15
C PRO A 209 5.63 -9.96 7.29
N LEU A 210 4.71 -9.06 7.61
CA LEU A 210 4.67 -8.31 8.86
C LEU A 210 3.68 -8.97 9.83
N VAL A 211 2.40 -9.04 9.47
CA VAL A 211 1.32 -9.72 10.22
C VAL A 211 0.52 -10.59 9.27
N ASN A 212 0.70 -11.91 9.33
CA ASN A 212 0.05 -12.83 8.39
C ASN A 212 -1.47 -12.69 8.38
N SER A 213 -2.08 -12.43 9.54
CA SER A 213 -3.54 -12.30 9.63
C SER A 213 -4.11 -10.96 9.13
N MET A 214 -3.26 -10.03 8.66
CA MET A 214 -3.67 -8.67 8.25
C MET A 214 -2.97 -8.15 6.99
N ASP A 215 -1.84 -8.74 6.59
CA ASP A 215 -1.09 -8.35 5.40
C ASP A 215 -1.92 -8.56 4.14
N VAL A 216 -2.02 -7.53 3.32
CA VAL A 216 -2.64 -7.61 1.99
C VAL A 216 -1.70 -6.93 0.98
N PRO A 217 -1.39 -7.56 -0.17
CA PRO A 217 -0.76 -6.87 -1.28
C PRO A 217 -1.64 -5.71 -1.74
N GLY A 218 -1.09 -4.50 -1.68
CA GLY A 218 -1.78 -3.27 -2.05
C GLY A 218 -1.37 -2.79 -3.43
N ILE A 219 -2.21 -1.94 -4.02
CA ILE A 219 -2.01 -1.38 -5.35
C ILE A 219 -1.98 0.14 -5.21
N LEU A 220 -0.96 0.76 -5.79
CA LEU A 220 -0.87 2.21 -5.95
C LEU A 220 -0.90 2.53 -7.44
N ALA A 221 -1.79 3.42 -7.86
CA ALA A 221 -1.95 3.80 -9.25
C ALA A 221 -2.40 5.25 -9.37
N ARG A 222 -2.24 5.85 -10.56
CA ARG A 222 -2.69 7.22 -10.80
C ARG A 222 -4.21 7.34 -10.87
N THR A 223 -4.89 6.30 -11.36
CA THR A 223 -6.33 6.31 -11.54
C THR A 223 -7.00 5.07 -10.96
N VAL A 224 -8.30 5.18 -10.69
CA VAL A 224 -9.14 4.05 -10.26
C VAL A 224 -9.19 2.96 -11.34
N GLU A 225 -9.22 3.33 -12.63
CA GLU A 225 -9.20 2.39 -13.77
C GLU A 225 -7.88 1.60 -13.83
N ASP A 226 -6.74 2.27 -13.60
CA ASP A 226 -5.44 1.61 -13.55
C ASP A 226 -5.35 0.65 -12.34
N ALA A 227 -5.85 1.06 -11.17
CA ALA A 227 -5.88 0.20 -9.97
C ALA A 227 -6.70 -1.09 -10.20
N ILE A 228 -7.85 -1.01 -10.88
CA ILE A 228 -8.63 -2.20 -11.26
C ILE A 228 -7.91 -3.06 -12.28
N THR A 229 -7.24 -2.46 -13.26
CA THR A 229 -6.48 -3.22 -14.26
C THR A 229 -5.37 -4.07 -13.60
N ILE A 230 -4.67 -3.48 -12.63
CA ILE A 230 -3.68 -4.20 -11.82
C ILE A 230 -4.36 -5.27 -10.95
N LEU A 231 -5.46 -4.95 -10.25
CA LEU A 231 -6.20 -5.92 -9.43
C LEU A 231 -6.62 -7.13 -10.25
N ASN A 232 -7.22 -6.91 -11.42
CA ASN A 232 -7.68 -7.97 -12.30
C ASN A 232 -6.55 -8.87 -12.80
N THR A 233 -5.33 -8.35 -12.85
CA THR A 233 -4.13 -9.11 -13.22
C THR A 233 -3.63 -9.98 -12.08
N ILE A 234 -3.70 -9.50 -10.83
CA ILE A 234 -3.04 -10.15 -9.68
C ILE A 234 -3.99 -10.92 -8.77
N ALA A 235 -5.30 -10.71 -8.84
CA ALA A 235 -6.30 -11.35 -7.99
C ALA A 235 -6.58 -12.80 -8.38
N GLY A 236 -7.08 -13.57 -7.40
CA GLY A 236 -7.54 -14.95 -7.58
C GLY A 236 -6.72 -16.00 -6.84
N PRO A 237 -7.22 -17.25 -6.82
CA PRO A 237 -6.69 -18.35 -6.01
C PRO A 237 -5.21 -18.59 -6.28
N ASP A 238 -4.46 -18.97 -5.24
CA ASP A 238 -3.07 -19.39 -5.37
C ASP A 238 -2.83 -20.63 -4.50
N VAL A 239 -2.37 -21.70 -5.12
CA VAL A 239 -2.07 -22.98 -4.43
C VAL A 239 -0.91 -22.85 -3.45
N LEU A 240 -0.06 -21.84 -3.62
CA LEU A 240 1.07 -21.55 -2.73
C LEU A 240 0.68 -20.69 -1.51
N ASP A 241 -0.55 -20.18 -1.47
CA ASP A 241 -1.10 -19.42 -0.35
C ASP A 241 -2.46 -19.99 0.09
N SER A 242 -2.43 -20.77 1.17
CA SER A 242 -3.62 -21.39 1.77
C SER A 242 -4.66 -20.40 2.30
N THR A 243 -4.35 -19.10 2.36
CA THR A 243 -5.28 -18.06 2.82
C THR A 243 -6.04 -17.37 1.68
N THR A 244 -5.71 -17.68 0.43
CA THR A 244 -6.47 -17.19 -0.72
C THR A 244 -7.86 -17.81 -0.79
N PHE A 245 -8.82 -17.08 -1.37
CA PHE A 245 -10.10 -17.69 -1.73
C PHE A 245 -9.87 -18.80 -2.74
N LYS A 246 -10.63 -19.89 -2.60
CA LYS A 246 -10.53 -21.06 -3.50
C LYS A 246 -11.34 -20.88 -4.78
N GLU A 247 -12.39 -20.05 -4.72
CA GLU A 247 -13.24 -19.78 -5.88
C GLU A 247 -12.46 -19.01 -6.96
N PRO A 248 -12.68 -19.30 -8.25
CA PRO A 248 -12.12 -18.52 -9.34
C PRO A 248 -12.47 -17.03 -9.20
N PHE A 249 -11.50 -16.17 -9.49
CA PHE A 249 -11.73 -14.74 -9.54
C PHE A 249 -12.30 -14.34 -10.89
N ASN A 250 -13.41 -13.60 -10.87
CA ASN A 250 -13.98 -12.98 -12.06
C ASN A 250 -13.45 -11.54 -12.16
N PRO A 251 -12.83 -11.15 -13.28
CA PRO A 251 -12.38 -9.79 -13.51
C PRO A 251 -13.49 -8.77 -13.28
N ILE A 252 -13.14 -7.67 -12.62
CA ILE A 252 -14.05 -6.56 -12.34
C ILE A 252 -14.07 -5.61 -13.53
N GLU A 253 -15.26 -5.37 -14.06
CA GLU A 253 -15.49 -4.34 -15.07
C GLU A 253 -16.11 -3.11 -14.40
N LEU A 254 -15.47 -1.95 -14.59
CA LEU A 254 -16.03 -0.67 -14.14
C LEU A 254 -17.02 -0.15 -15.18
N GLY A 255 -18.20 0.24 -14.73
CA GLY A 255 -19.28 0.74 -15.57
C GLY A 255 -20.12 1.78 -14.86
N ASP A 256 -21.18 2.22 -15.52
CA ASP A 256 -22.11 3.16 -14.92
C ASP A 256 -22.98 2.45 -13.89
N ILE A 257 -23.09 3.01 -12.68
CA ILE A 257 -23.95 2.52 -11.61
C ILE A 257 -25.02 3.55 -11.27
N ASP A 258 -26.22 3.09 -10.92
CA ASP A 258 -27.29 3.94 -10.40
C ASP A 258 -26.96 4.37 -8.97
N LEU A 259 -26.27 5.51 -8.83
CA LEU A 259 -25.85 6.09 -7.56
C LEU A 259 -27.03 6.37 -6.60
N GLY A 260 -28.24 6.58 -7.13
CA GLY A 260 -29.46 6.77 -6.31
C GLY A 260 -29.85 5.55 -5.47
N ARG A 261 -29.29 4.37 -5.78
CA ARG A 261 -29.48 3.13 -5.02
C ARG A 261 -28.39 2.89 -3.99
N VAL A 262 -27.27 3.59 -4.09
CA VAL A 262 -26.12 3.40 -3.20
C VAL A 262 -26.36 4.12 -1.87
N ARG A 263 -26.10 3.42 -0.77
CA ARG A 263 -26.11 3.96 0.59
C ARG A 263 -24.69 4.02 1.12
N ILE A 264 -24.26 5.20 1.58
CA ILE A 264 -22.92 5.39 2.12
C ILE A 264 -23.02 5.82 3.58
N GLY A 265 -22.36 5.06 4.45
CA GLY A 265 -22.26 5.35 5.87
C GLY A 265 -21.14 6.33 6.19
N ILE A 266 -21.41 7.24 7.11
CA ILE A 266 -20.48 8.21 7.70
C ILE A 266 -20.30 7.85 9.18
N PRO A 267 -19.20 7.15 9.54
CA PRO A 267 -18.93 6.74 10.92
C PRO A 267 -18.66 7.93 11.84
N LYS A 268 -19.41 8.03 12.94
CA LYS A 268 -19.25 9.12 13.92
C LYS A 268 -17.86 9.12 14.57
N GLU A 269 -17.32 7.94 14.83
CA GLU A 269 -16.06 7.73 15.58
C GLU A 269 -14.83 8.18 14.79
N TYR A 270 -14.96 8.43 13.49
CA TYR A 270 -13.87 8.94 12.66
C TYR A 270 -13.67 10.45 12.84
N HIS A 271 -14.62 11.17 13.44
CA HIS A 271 -14.36 12.50 13.99
C HIS A 271 -13.54 12.37 15.28
N CYS A 272 -12.22 12.24 15.14
CA CYS A 272 -11.32 11.99 16.24
C CYS A 272 -10.43 13.19 16.57
N GLN A 273 -9.79 13.13 17.75
CA GLN A 273 -8.82 14.13 18.16
C GLN A 273 -7.65 14.18 17.17
N GLY A 274 -7.20 15.40 16.84
CA GLY A 274 -6.07 15.63 15.95
C GLY A 274 -6.41 15.66 14.46
N MET A 275 -7.68 15.43 14.08
CA MET A 275 -8.15 15.65 12.72
C MET A 275 -8.15 17.14 12.37
N SER A 276 -7.57 17.49 11.23
CA SER A 276 -7.49 18.87 10.76
C SER A 276 -8.84 19.35 10.25
N LYS A 277 -9.06 20.67 10.35
CA LYS A 277 -10.26 21.32 9.81
C LYS A 277 -10.39 21.10 8.29
N GLU A 278 -9.26 21.13 7.57
CA GLU A 278 -9.22 20.94 6.11
C GLU A 278 -9.66 19.52 5.71
N ILE A 279 -9.35 18.49 6.51
CA ILE A 279 -9.85 17.13 6.28
C ILE A 279 -11.37 17.04 6.50
N ILE A 280 -11.89 17.68 7.56
CA ILE A 280 -13.33 17.72 7.83
C ILE A 280 -14.07 18.42 6.69
N GLU A 281 -13.56 19.57 6.24
CA GLU A 281 -14.10 20.33 5.12
C GLU A 281 -14.06 19.52 3.81
N THR A 282 -12.96 18.80 3.55
CA THR A 282 -12.83 17.89 2.40
C THR A 282 -13.85 16.76 2.46
N TRP A 283 -14.07 16.19 3.66
CA TRP A 283 -15.04 15.12 3.85
C TRP A 283 -16.47 15.61 3.61
N SER A 284 -16.85 16.75 4.17
CA SER A 284 -18.15 17.40 3.92
C SER A 284 -18.34 17.75 2.45
N TYR A 285 -17.31 18.27 1.78
CA TYR A 285 -17.37 18.59 0.35
C TYR A 285 -17.75 17.37 -0.51
N VAL A 286 -17.13 16.21 -0.26
CA VAL A 286 -17.46 14.98 -1.03
C VAL A 286 -18.83 14.43 -0.66
N ILE A 287 -19.25 14.54 0.62
CA ILE A 287 -20.61 14.19 1.04
C ILE A 287 -21.63 15.02 0.24
N ASP A 288 -21.45 16.34 0.17
CA ASP A 288 -22.36 17.25 -0.54
C ASP A 288 -22.41 16.95 -2.05
N LEU A 289 -21.29 16.56 -2.66
CA LEU A 289 -21.24 16.14 -4.06
C LEU A 289 -22.05 14.86 -4.30
N LEU A 290 -21.87 13.85 -3.44
CA LEU A 290 -22.57 12.57 -3.58
C LEU A 290 -24.07 12.69 -3.31
N GLU A 291 -24.49 13.56 -2.38
CA GLU A 291 -25.91 13.85 -2.14
C GLU A 291 -26.59 14.50 -3.36
N LYS A 292 -25.88 15.40 -4.08
CA LYS A 292 -26.39 15.99 -5.33
C LYS A 292 -26.62 14.93 -6.42
N GLU A 293 -25.79 13.88 -6.41
CA GLU A 293 -25.92 12.69 -7.27
C GLU A 293 -26.90 11.64 -6.71
N LYS A 294 -27.69 12.04 -5.69
CA LYS A 294 -28.76 11.25 -5.06
C LYS A 294 -28.29 10.03 -4.26
N VAL A 295 -26.99 9.94 -3.94
CA VAL A 295 -26.48 8.90 -3.05
C VAL A 295 -27.09 9.09 -1.65
N LYS A 296 -27.50 8.00 -1.02
CA LYS A 296 -28.13 8.03 0.31
C LYS A 296 -27.07 8.03 1.39
N MET A 297 -26.76 9.20 1.93
CA MET A 297 -25.82 9.34 3.04
C MET A 297 -26.49 8.98 4.38
N LYS A 298 -25.81 8.21 5.22
CA LYS A 298 -26.33 7.80 6.54
C LYS A 298 -25.25 7.95 7.61
N SER A 299 -25.60 8.54 8.75
CA SER A 299 -24.71 8.46 9.92
C SER A 299 -24.75 7.04 10.51
N VAL A 300 -23.58 6.46 10.77
CA VAL A 300 -23.41 5.11 11.34
C VAL A 300 -22.45 5.14 12.52
N SER A 301 -22.35 4.04 13.25
CA SER A 301 -21.48 3.93 14.43
C SER A 301 -20.66 2.65 14.35
N LEU A 302 -19.34 2.81 14.55
CA LEU A 302 -18.35 1.75 14.73
C LEU A 302 -17.62 1.99 16.07
N PRO A 303 -18.26 1.67 17.21
CA PRO A 303 -17.83 2.12 18.53
C PRO A 303 -16.44 1.63 18.93
N ASN A 304 -15.95 0.54 18.35
CA ASN A 304 -14.63 -0.02 18.66
C ASN A 304 -13.50 0.57 17.78
N THR A 305 -13.79 1.58 16.95
CA THR A 305 -12.81 2.22 16.06
C THR A 305 -11.58 2.71 16.80
N SER A 306 -11.71 3.40 17.93
CA SER A 306 -10.56 3.96 18.66
C SER A 306 -9.66 2.89 19.30
N VAL A 307 -10.23 1.74 19.63
CA VAL A 307 -9.51 0.61 20.26
C VAL A 307 -8.63 -0.13 19.23
N SER A 308 -8.87 0.09 17.93
CA SER A 308 -8.09 -0.43 16.81
C SER A 308 -6.58 -0.32 17.00
N ILE A 309 -6.10 0.87 17.37
CA ILE A 309 -4.67 1.18 17.54
C ILE A 309 -4.01 0.27 18.58
N ALA A 310 -4.67 0.09 19.73
CA ALA A 310 -4.13 -0.74 20.81
C ALA A 310 -4.16 -2.22 20.44
N VAL A 311 -5.25 -2.70 19.85
CA VAL A 311 -5.43 -4.09 19.43
C VAL A 311 -4.44 -4.46 18.33
N TYR A 312 -4.33 -3.61 17.31
CA TYR A 312 -3.37 -3.78 16.23
C TYR A 312 -1.94 -3.86 16.77
N SER A 313 -1.55 -2.95 17.68
CA SER A 313 -0.21 -2.95 18.28
C SER A 313 0.14 -4.29 18.95
N ILE A 314 -0.78 -4.85 19.75
CA ILE A 314 -0.56 -6.13 20.43
C ILE A 314 -0.46 -7.29 19.42
N LEU A 315 -1.44 -7.41 18.52
CA LEU A 315 -1.47 -8.51 17.55
C LEU A 315 -0.29 -8.44 16.57
N ASN A 316 0.05 -7.24 16.12
CA ASN A 316 1.21 -6.99 15.28
C ASN A 316 2.48 -7.47 15.97
N GLN A 317 2.74 -7.05 17.20
CA GLN A 317 3.96 -7.41 17.92
C GLN A 317 4.06 -8.92 18.17
N CYS A 318 2.95 -9.57 18.54
CA CYS A 318 2.92 -11.02 18.70
C CYS A 318 3.28 -11.77 17.41
N GLU A 319 2.67 -11.41 16.27
CA GLU A 319 3.00 -12.05 15.00
C GLU A 319 4.40 -11.70 14.51
N VAL A 320 4.87 -10.47 14.74
CA VAL A 320 6.25 -10.04 14.43
C VAL A 320 7.27 -10.88 15.20
N ALA A 321 7.06 -11.12 16.49
CA ALA A 321 7.97 -11.95 17.28
C ALA A 321 8.14 -13.36 16.69
N SER A 322 7.06 -13.95 16.17
CA SER A 322 7.09 -15.24 15.49
C SER A 322 7.67 -15.15 14.07
N ASN A 323 7.18 -14.24 13.23
CA ASN A 323 7.57 -14.10 11.83
C ASN A 323 9.05 -13.79 11.67
N MET A 324 9.59 -12.95 12.56
CA MET A 324 10.98 -12.52 12.52
C MET A 324 11.94 -13.55 13.11
N ALA A 325 11.46 -14.65 13.70
CA ALA A 325 12.34 -15.67 14.31
C ALA A 325 13.26 -16.37 13.29
N ARG A 326 12.84 -16.42 12.02
CA ARG A 326 13.58 -17.07 10.91
C ARG A 326 14.86 -16.34 10.48
N TYR A 327 15.07 -15.10 10.93
CA TYR A 327 16.22 -14.30 10.55
C TYR A 327 17.30 -14.45 11.63
N ASP A 328 18.18 -15.41 11.41
CA ASP A 328 19.21 -15.86 12.36
C ASP A 328 20.62 -15.91 11.73
N GLY A 329 20.71 -15.71 10.41
CA GLY A 329 21.96 -15.73 9.64
C GLY A 329 22.46 -17.13 9.30
N VAL A 330 21.66 -18.18 9.49
CA VAL A 330 22.06 -19.56 9.18
C VAL A 330 21.85 -19.87 7.71
N GLU A 331 20.61 -19.75 7.23
CA GLU A 331 20.24 -20.12 5.86
C GLU A 331 20.42 -18.97 4.86
N PHE A 332 20.16 -17.74 5.28
CA PHE A 332 20.21 -16.55 4.43
C PHE A 332 20.35 -15.26 5.25
N GLY A 333 20.63 -14.16 4.55
CA GLY A 333 20.72 -12.83 5.14
C GLY A 333 22.07 -12.55 5.81
N LEU A 334 22.07 -11.57 6.71
CA LEU A 334 23.23 -11.18 7.49
C LEU A 334 23.66 -12.32 8.43
N ARG A 335 24.95 -12.60 8.51
CA ARG A 335 25.57 -13.46 9.53
C ARG A 335 26.78 -12.75 10.13
N THR A 336 26.85 -12.64 11.45
CA THR A 336 28.05 -12.11 12.12
C THR A 336 29.18 -13.14 12.09
N LYS A 337 30.39 -12.69 12.46
CA LYS A 337 31.57 -13.57 12.59
C LYS A 337 31.66 -14.24 13.97
N GLU A 338 30.58 -14.19 14.75
CA GLU A 338 30.52 -14.73 16.10
C GLU A 338 30.54 -16.26 16.05
N ASP A 339 31.39 -16.88 16.87
CA ASP A 339 31.64 -18.33 16.87
C ASP A 339 31.68 -18.95 18.28
N SER A 340 31.42 -18.18 19.34
CA SER A 340 31.44 -18.68 20.72
C SER A 340 30.31 -19.66 21.05
N SER A 341 29.10 -19.39 20.55
CA SER A 341 27.91 -20.23 20.73
C SER A 341 26.87 -19.93 19.66
N THR A 342 25.89 -20.83 19.51
CA THR A 342 24.77 -20.61 18.58
C THR A 342 23.89 -19.47 19.07
N GLU A 343 23.70 -19.36 20.38
CA GLU A 343 22.94 -18.31 21.04
C GLU A 343 23.53 -16.93 20.79
N GLU A 344 24.85 -16.78 20.94
CA GLU A 344 25.54 -15.50 20.70
C GLU A 344 25.58 -15.15 19.19
N LEU A 345 25.72 -16.15 18.31
CA LEU A 345 25.58 -15.95 16.87
C LEU A 345 24.20 -15.37 16.51
N TYR A 346 23.13 -15.95 17.03
CA TYR A 346 21.76 -15.47 16.80
C TYR A 346 21.54 -14.08 17.39
N ALA A 347 21.96 -13.87 18.64
CA ALA A 347 21.80 -12.60 19.33
C ALA A 347 22.54 -11.47 18.61
N SER A 348 23.83 -11.67 18.30
CA SER A 348 24.67 -10.68 17.61
C SER A 348 24.19 -10.40 16.18
N THR A 349 23.77 -11.43 15.44
CA THR A 349 23.22 -11.28 14.08
C THR A 349 21.95 -10.44 14.08
N ARG A 350 21.01 -10.74 14.97
CA ARG A 350 19.75 -10.00 15.09
C ARG A 350 19.95 -8.60 15.65
N LEU A 351 20.88 -8.43 16.58
CA LEU A 351 21.26 -7.11 17.10
C LEU A 351 21.90 -6.25 16.02
N LYS A 352 22.67 -6.82 15.10
CA LYS A 352 23.27 -6.06 14.01
C LYS A 352 22.28 -5.78 12.88
N GLY A 353 21.48 -6.78 12.51
CA GLY A 353 20.65 -6.72 11.30
C GLY A 353 19.36 -5.91 11.42
N PHE A 354 18.78 -5.81 12.63
CA PHE A 354 17.49 -5.14 12.84
C PHE A 354 17.64 -3.80 13.55
N ASN A 355 16.90 -2.76 13.11
CA ASN A 355 16.83 -1.50 13.84
C ASN A 355 16.06 -1.59 15.18
N ASN A 356 16.00 -0.47 15.89
CA ASN A 356 15.30 -0.37 17.18
C ASN A 356 13.79 -0.62 17.09
N VAL A 357 13.12 -0.22 16.01
CA VAL A 357 11.67 -0.44 15.82
C VAL A 357 11.38 -1.93 15.74
N VAL A 358 12.09 -2.65 14.87
CA VAL A 358 11.93 -4.10 14.68
C VAL A 358 12.23 -4.84 15.98
N ARG A 359 13.36 -4.56 16.62
CA ARG A 359 13.74 -5.19 17.90
C ARG A 359 12.74 -4.93 19.02
N SER A 360 12.23 -3.70 19.13
CA SER A 360 11.24 -3.35 20.16
C SER A 360 9.93 -4.11 19.97
N ARG A 361 9.48 -4.29 18.73
CA ARG A 361 8.27 -5.07 18.42
C ARG A 361 8.47 -6.56 18.71
N ILE A 362 9.64 -7.13 18.41
CA ILE A 362 9.99 -8.52 18.76
C ILE A 362 9.96 -8.71 20.28
N LEU A 363 10.60 -7.80 21.04
CA LEU A 363 10.66 -7.88 22.49
C LEU A 363 9.26 -7.79 23.13
N ALA A 364 8.45 -6.83 22.70
CA ALA A 364 7.09 -6.65 23.20
C ALA A 364 6.18 -7.83 22.83
N GLY A 365 6.32 -8.37 21.61
CA GLY A 365 5.59 -9.56 21.18
C GLY A 365 5.90 -10.78 22.05
N ASN A 366 7.19 -11.04 22.30
CA ASN A 366 7.59 -12.11 23.22
C ASN A 366 7.04 -11.90 24.63
N TYR A 367 7.02 -10.66 25.13
CA TYR A 367 6.40 -10.33 26.42
C TYR A 367 4.91 -10.68 26.45
N PHE A 368 4.13 -10.30 25.42
CA PHE A 368 2.70 -10.63 25.35
C PHE A 368 2.44 -12.13 25.21
N LEU A 369 3.35 -12.86 24.59
CA LEU A 369 3.24 -14.30 24.36
C LEU A 369 3.72 -15.17 25.53
N LEU A 370 4.34 -14.59 26.56
CA LEU A 370 4.65 -15.34 27.79
C LEU A 370 3.39 -15.97 28.38
N THR A 371 3.50 -17.20 28.90
CA THR A 371 2.37 -17.96 29.48
C THR A 371 1.53 -17.15 30.47
N LYS A 372 2.18 -16.36 31.34
CA LYS A 372 1.52 -15.49 32.34
C LYS A 372 0.77 -14.29 31.74
N ASN A 373 1.11 -13.88 30.53
CA ASN A 373 0.60 -12.69 29.85
C ASN A 373 -0.38 -13.04 28.71
N TYR A 374 -0.26 -14.23 28.14
CA TYR A 374 -0.96 -14.66 26.92
C TYR A 374 -2.47 -14.40 26.95
N GLN A 375 -3.14 -14.76 28.05
CA GLN A 375 -4.58 -14.55 28.21
C GLN A 375 -4.94 -13.06 28.33
N ASN A 376 -4.13 -12.29 29.06
CA ASN A 376 -4.39 -10.89 29.37
C ASN A 376 -4.16 -9.96 28.17
N TYR A 377 -3.26 -10.32 27.27
CA TYR A 377 -2.90 -9.49 26.11
C TYR A 377 -3.37 -10.11 24.79
N TYR A 378 -2.81 -11.25 24.39
CA TYR A 378 -3.04 -11.81 23.05
C TYR A 378 -4.48 -12.28 22.86
N ILE A 379 -5.00 -13.11 23.77
CA ILE A 379 -6.41 -13.57 23.69
C ILE A 379 -7.36 -12.40 23.82
N LYS A 380 -7.08 -11.44 24.72
CA LYS A 380 -7.93 -10.26 24.88
C LYS A 380 -7.95 -9.40 23.62
N ALA A 381 -6.81 -9.20 22.96
CA ALA A 381 -6.73 -8.48 21.69
C ALA A 381 -7.49 -9.20 20.57
N LEU A 382 -7.46 -10.53 20.50
CA LEU A 382 -8.28 -11.30 19.54
C LEU A 382 -9.78 -11.13 19.78
N GLN A 383 -10.22 -11.12 21.04
CA GLN A 383 -11.62 -10.84 21.38
C GLN A 383 -12.05 -9.43 20.96
N LEU A 384 -11.21 -8.43 21.21
CA LEU A 384 -11.49 -7.05 20.79
C LEU A 384 -11.45 -6.88 19.26
N ARG A 385 -10.53 -7.56 18.57
CA ARG A 385 -10.53 -7.62 17.09
C ARG A 385 -11.86 -8.16 16.56
N ARG A 386 -12.46 -9.15 17.25
CA ARG A 386 -13.78 -9.65 16.88
C ARG A 386 -14.86 -8.59 17.02
N LEU A 387 -14.85 -7.78 18.08
CA LEU A 387 -15.79 -6.67 18.23
C LEU A 387 -15.64 -5.64 17.10
N ILE A 388 -14.40 -5.31 16.72
CA ILE A 388 -14.12 -4.41 15.58
C ILE A 388 -14.68 -5.00 14.28
N HIS A 389 -14.49 -6.30 14.05
CA HIS A 389 -15.09 -6.98 12.89
C HIS A 389 -16.63 -6.94 12.93
N ASP A 390 -17.22 -7.20 14.10
CA ASP A 390 -18.67 -7.20 14.27
C ASP A 390 -19.27 -5.80 14.05
N ASP A 391 -18.57 -4.70 14.37
CA ASP A 391 -19.00 -3.34 14.02
C ASP A 391 -19.22 -3.19 12.51
N PHE A 392 -18.23 -3.56 11.69
CA PHE A 392 -18.38 -3.52 10.23
C PHE A 392 -19.48 -4.46 9.74
N LYS A 393 -19.55 -5.68 10.29
CA LYS A 393 -20.61 -6.63 9.94
C LYS A 393 -21.99 -6.06 10.20
N ASN A 394 -22.19 -5.39 11.34
CA ASN A 394 -23.46 -4.79 11.74
C ASN A 394 -23.81 -3.60 10.85
N VAL A 395 -22.84 -2.77 10.48
CA VAL A 395 -23.07 -1.61 9.61
C VAL A 395 -23.40 -2.02 8.18
N PHE A 396 -22.85 -3.14 7.68
CA PHE A 396 -23.15 -3.62 6.33
C PHE A 396 -24.37 -4.56 6.23
N ASN A 397 -24.76 -5.25 7.31
CA ASN A 397 -25.83 -6.27 7.28
C ASN A 397 -27.01 -5.99 8.23
N GLY A 398 -26.93 -4.96 9.07
CA GLY A 398 -27.97 -4.64 10.03
C GLY A 398 -29.21 -4.00 9.40
N GLU A 399 -30.21 -3.68 10.23
CA GLU A 399 -31.47 -3.06 9.81
C GLU A 399 -31.25 -1.71 9.08
N ASN A 400 -30.22 -0.97 9.47
CA ASN A 400 -29.81 0.29 8.84
C ASN A 400 -28.62 0.14 7.89
N ALA A 401 -28.46 -1.03 7.27
CA ALA A 401 -27.34 -1.35 6.39
C ALA A 401 -27.03 -0.25 5.37
N VAL A 402 -25.73 -0.01 5.21
CA VAL A 402 -25.14 0.79 4.14
C VAL A 402 -24.34 -0.13 3.22
N ASP A 403 -24.07 0.31 2.00
CA ASP A 403 -23.35 -0.48 1.00
C ASP A 403 -21.85 -0.22 1.08
N LEU A 404 -21.45 1.01 1.42
CA LEU A 404 -20.07 1.45 1.61
C LEU A 404 -19.96 2.39 2.82
N LEU A 405 -18.74 2.62 3.28
CA LEU A 405 -18.37 3.69 4.22
C LEU A 405 -17.50 4.70 3.51
N LEU A 406 -17.72 5.99 3.76
CA LEU A 406 -16.83 7.07 3.35
C LEU A 406 -16.20 7.67 4.59
N THR A 407 -14.87 7.67 4.64
CA THR A 407 -14.09 8.18 5.78
C THR A 407 -12.90 9.00 5.29
N PRO A 408 -12.25 9.82 6.14
CA PRO A 408 -10.91 10.31 5.86
C PRO A 408 -9.92 9.14 5.73
N THR A 409 -8.84 9.34 4.96
CA THR A 409 -7.72 8.37 4.94
C THR A 409 -6.68 8.72 6.00
N THR A 410 -6.35 10.01 6.13
CA THR A 410 -5.39 10.55 7.08
C THR A 410 -6.02 11.69 7.89
N LEU A 411 -5.42 12.03 9.03
CA LEU A 411 -5.93 13.08 9.92
C LEU A 411 -5.51 14.50 9.50
N SER A 412 -4.50 14.63 8.65
CA SER A 412 -3.98 15.88 8.11
C SER A 412 -3.39 15.67 6.72
N ASP A 413 -2.92 16.76 6.10
CA ASP A 413 -1.96 16.67 5.01
C ASP A 413 -0.61 16.11 5.51
N ALA A 414 0.32 15.83 4.57
CA ALA A 414 1.58 15.18 4.89
C ALA A 414 2.42 16.02 5.87
N PRO A 415 2.80 15.50 7.05
CA PRO A 415 3.59 16.25 8.02
C PRO A 415 5.02 16.47 7.53
N LEU A 416 5.67 17.51 8.06
CA LEU A 416 7.10 17.72 7.84
C LEU A 416 7.89 16.56 8.44
N PHE A 417 9.00 16.21 7.80
CA PHE A 417 9.89 15.15 8.28
C PHE A 417 10.31 15.36 9.74
N GLU A 418 10.78 16.57 10.09
CA GLU A 418 11.25 16.89 11.44
C GLU A 418 10.17 16.72 12.50
N GLU A 419 8.94 17.20 12.21
CA GLU A 419 7.79 17.05 13.11
C GLU A 419 7.44 15.57 13.30
N PHE A 420 7.44 14.80 12.21
CA PHE A 420 7.15 13.38 12.26
C PHE A 420 8.18 12.61 13.10
N THR A 421 9.48 12.86 12.86
CA THR A 421 10.58 12.19 13.56
C THR A 421 10.78 12.64 15.00
N SER A 422 10.12 13.73 15.43
CA SER A 422 10.13 14.14 16.84
C SER A 422 9.37 13.18 17.77
N LYS A 423 8.52 12.32 17.19
CA LYS A 423 7.71 11.31 17.90
C LYS A 423 8.34 9.93 17.75
N ASN A 424 8.02 9.01 18.66
CA ASN A 424 8.40 7.61 18.51
C ASN A 424 7.50 6.90 17.47
N ASN A 425 7.96 5.75 16.95
CA ASN A 425 7.27 4.98 15.90
C ASN A 425 5.83 4.57 16.28
N ARG A 426 5.56 4.29 17.57
CA ARG A 426 4.21 3.92 18.03
C ARG A 426 3.24 5.10 17.90
N ASP A 427 3.66 6.28 18.36
CA ASP A 427 2.82 7.49 18.32
C ASP A 427 2.62 7.99 16.89
N GLN A 428 3.66 7.86 16.05
CA GLN A 428 3.56 8.09 14.61
C GLN A 428 2.46 7.22 13.97
N CYS A 429 2.53 5.89 14.14
CA CYS A 429 1.55 4.97 13.56
C CYS A 429 0.14 5.17 14.15
N ALA A 430 0.04 5.42 15.46
CA ALA A 430 -1.24 5.67 16.13
C ALA A 430 -2.01 6.86 15.55
N TYR A 431 -1.28 7.90 15.13
CA TYR A 431 -1.87 9.07 14.48
C TYR A 431 -2.11 8.83 12.98
N GLN A 432 -1.09 8.34 12.26
CA GLN A 432 -1.14 8.21 10.81
C GLN A 432 -2.09 7.12 10.31
N ASP A 433 -2.31 6.07 11.11
CA ASP A 433 -3.08 4.90 10.69
C ASP A 433 -4.45 4.79 11.38
N TYR A 434 -4.89 5.82 12.13
CA TYR A 434 -6.15 5.81 12.88
C TYR A 434 -7.35 5.44 12.00
N CYS A 435 -7.45 6.05 10.83
CA CYS A 435 -8.57 5.84 9.90
C CYS A 435 -8.39 4.58 9.02
N THR A 436 -7.23 3.92 9.04
CA THR A 436 -6.91 2.83 8.11
C THR A 436 -6.88 1.45 8.75
N GLN A 437 -6.39 1.31 9.98
CA GLN A 437 -6.26 0.03 10.67
C GLN A 437 -7.55 -0.78 10.82
N PRO A 438 -8.72 -0.16 11.12
CA PRO A 438 -9.97 -0.92 11.29
C PRO A 438 -10.29 -1.85 10.11
N ALA A 439 -10.01 -1.42 8.88
CA ALA A 439 -10.26 -2.22 7.68
C ALA A 439 -9.41 -3.50 7.61
N ASN A 440 -8.14 -3.46 8.05
CA ASN A 440 -7.27 -4.64 8.09
C ASN A 440 -7.72 -5.63 9.17
N MET A 441 -8.11 -5.13 10.34
CA MET A 441 -8.63 -5.98 11.41
C MET A 441 -9.90 -6.71 11.01
N ALA A 442 -10.77 -6.05 10.24
CA ALA A 442 -12.00 -6.63 9.73
C ALA A 442 -11.81 -7.46 8.43
N GLY A 443 -10.66 -7.33 7.75
CA GLY A 443 -10.35 -8.06 6.52
C GLY A 443 -11.09 -7.55 5.26
N ILE A 444 -11.61 -6.33 5.30
CA ILE A 444 -12.49 -5.76 4.26
C ILE A 444 -11.72 -4.90 3.24
N PRO A 445 -12.17 -4.75 1.99
CA PRO A 445 -11.51 -3.90 1.01
C PRO A 445 -11.66 -2.41 1.34
N ALA A 446 -10.65 -1.63 0.98
CA ALA A 446 -10.66 -0.17 1.13
C ALA A 446 -9.81 0.51 0.05
N VAL A 447 -10.26 1.66 -0.46
CA VAL A 447 -9.54 2.46 -1.46
C VAL A 447 -9.41 3.90 -0.99
N SER A 448 -8.21 4.46 -1.05
CA SER A 448 -7.95 5.90 -0.86
C SER A 448 -7.94 6.60 -2.22
N ILE A 449 -8.58 7.78 -2.27
CA ILE A 449 -8.78 8.59 -3.46
C ILE A 449 -8.37 10.03 -3.14
N PRO A 450 -7.46 10.64 -3.93
CA PRO A 450 -7.11 12.04 -3.75
C PRO A 450 -8.26 12.95 -4.18
N ILE A 451 -8.58 13.94 -3.35
CA ILE A 451 -9.76 14.80 -3.54
C ILE A 451 -9.35 16.21 -3.97
N CYS A 452 -8.53 16.87 -3.16
CA CYS A 452 -8.11 18.26 -3.40
C CYS A 452 -6.75 18.53 -2.75
N LEU A 453 -6.23 19.74 -2.97
CA LEU A 453 -5.03 20.22 -2.30
C LEU A 453 -5.39 21.05 -1.07
N SER A 454 -4.63 20.87 0.01
CA SER A 454 -4.68 21.72 1.20
C SER A 454 -4.15 23.13 0.90
N LYS A 455 -4.29 24.05 1.84
CA LYS A 455 -3.68 25.39 1.76
C LYS A 455 -2.15 25.36 1.60
N ASN A 456 -1.52 24.24 1.96
CA ASN A 456 -0.07 24.02 1.81
C ASN A 456 0.29 23.43 0.44
N ASN A 457 -0.68 23.33 -0.50
CA ASN A 457 -0.56 22.65 -1.79
C ASN A 457 -0.20 21.16 -1.66
N LEU A 458 -0.80 20.47 -0.69
CA LEU A 458 -0.56 19.05 -0.44
C LEU A 458 -1.83 18.23 -0.62
N PRO A 459 -1.72 16.96 -1.03
CA PRO A 459 -2.89 16.11 -1.19
C PRO A 459 -3.72 15.94 0.10
N LEU A 460 -5.04 16.05 -0.05
CA LEU A 460 -6.04 15.63 0.92
C LEU A 460 -6.89 14.53 0.29
N SER A 461 -7.04 13.42 0.98
CA SER A 461 -7.61 12.20 0.41
C SER A 461 -8.64 11.55 1.33
N LEU A 462 -9.70 11.01 0.72
CA LEU A 462 -10.73 10.25 1.42
C LEU A 462 -10.65 8.77 1.04
N GLN A 463 -11.36 7.95 1.80
CA GLN A 463 -11.35 6.52 1.70
C GLN A 463 -12.77 5.98 1.58
N LEU A 464 -12.96 5.04 0.66
CA LEU A 464 -14.12 4.16 0.66
C LEU A 464 -13.74 2.81 1.26
N MET A 465 -14.60 2.26 2.12
CA MET A 465 -14.53 0.87 2.57
C MET A 465 -15.82 0.15 2.18
N GLY A 466 -15.73 -1.09 1.74
CA GLY A 466 -16.90 -1.91 1.43
C GLY A 466 -16.91 -3.22 2.20
N PRO A 467 -18.01 -3.98 2.19
CA PRO A 467 -18.02 -5.34 2.72
C PRO A 467 -17.04 -6.25 1.94
N ARG A 468 -16.75 -7.42 2.50
CA ARG A 468 -15.89 -8.42 1.88
C ARG A 468 -16.35 -8.72 0.44
N LEU A 469 -15.41 -8.74 -0.52
CA LEU A 469 -15.67 -9.01 -1.95
C LEU A 469 -16.58 -7.97 -2.67
N SER A 470 -16.61 -6.73 -2.20
CA SER A 470 -17.39 -5.64 -2.82
C SER A 470 -16.58 -4.66 -3.67
N GLU A 471 -15.36 -5.04 -4.07
CA GLU A 471 -14.45 -4.22 -4.84
C GLU A 471 -15.12 -3.62 -6.09
N ALA A 472 -15.99 -4.35 -6.77
CA ALA A 472 -16.70 -3.84 -7.95
C ALA A 472 -17.57 -2.61 -7.63
N LEU A 473 -18.41 -2.66 -6.59
CA LEU A 473 -19.23 -1.52 -6.19
C LEU A 473 -18.36 -0.38 -5.65
N MET A 474 -17.42 -0.72 -4.76
CA MET A 474 -16.52 0.25 -4.14
C MET A 474 -15.73 1.05 -5.18
N MET A 475 -15.20 0.36 -6.20
CA MET A 475 -14.37 0.98 -7.24
C MET A 475 -15.21 1.73 -8.28
N ASN A 476 -16.45 1.34 -8.53
CA ASN A 476 -17.36 2.15 -9.36
C ASN A 476 -17.71 3.49 -8.68
N VAL A 477 -18.01 3.48 -7.38
CA VAL A 477 -18.21 4.72 -6.61
C VAL A 477 -16.92 5.54 -6.55
N ALA A 478 -15.77 4.89 -6.35
CA ALA A 478 -14.47 5.56 -6.36
C ALA A 478 -14.19 6.28 -7.70
N LYS A 479 -14.45 5.60 -8.83
CA LYS A 479 -14.29 6.15 -10.18
C LYS A 479 -15.20 7.37 -10.38
N HIS A 480 -16.42 7.31 -9.87
CA HIS A 480 -17.32 8.45 -9.93
C HIS A 480 -16.78 9.64 -9.13
N ILE A 481 -16.32 9.43 -7.89
CA ILE A 481 -15.68 10.47 -7.07
C ILE A 481 -14.48 11.07 -7.80
N GLU A 482 -13.57 10.24 -8.32
CA GLU A 482 -12.40 10.68 -9.09
C GLU A 482 -12.80 11.59 -10.27
N SER A 483 -13.88 11.26 -10.98
CA SER A 483 -14.35 12.02 -12.16
C SER A 483 -14.88 13.42 -11.84
N ILE A 484 -15.48 13.60 -10.66
CA ILE A 484 -16.10 14.86 -10.25
C ILE A 484 -15.14 15.79 -9.50
N VAL A 485 -14.17 15.24 -8.76
CA VAL A 485 -13.20 16.05 -7.97
C VAL A 485 -12.00 16.52 -8.79
N LYS A 486 -11.63 15.79 -9.86
CA LYS A 486 -10.56 16.17 -10.82
C LYS A 486 -9.26 16.64 -10.14
N PHE A 487 -8.76 15.83 -9.22
CA PHE A 487 -7.50 16.09 -8.53
C PHE A 487 -6.34 16.36 -9.52
N PRO A 488 -5.51 17.40 -9.31
CA PRO A 488 -4.47 17.77 -10.26
C PRO A 488 -3.31 16.76 -10.28
N ALA A 489 -2.71 16.57 -11.45
CA ALA A 489 -1.43 15.88 -11.55
C ALA A 489 -0.31 16.70 -10.88
N LEU A 490 0.68 16.02 -10.31
CA LEU A 490 1.86 16.64 -9.76
C LEU A 490 2.60 17.45 -10.84
N ASN A 491 2.94 18.69 -10.53
CA ASN A 491 3.84 19.50 -11.35
C ASN A 491 5.22 19.54 -10.68
N TYR A 492 5.96 18.44 -10.81
CA TYR A 492 7.34 18.32 -10.32
C TYR A 492 8.29 18.29 -11.52
N PRO A 493 9.37 19.10 -11.51
CA PRO A 493 10.29 19.22 -12.63
C PRO A 493 10.94 17.91 -13.08
#